data_AF-A0A6S9GES1-F1
#
_entry.id   AF-A0A6S9GES1-F1
#
_cell.length_a   1.000
_cell.length_b   1.000
_cell.length_c   1.000
_cell.angle_alpha   90.00
_cell.angle_beta   90.00
_cell.angle_gamma   90.00
#
_symmetry.space_group_name_H-M   'P 1'
#
loop_
_entity.id
_entity.type
_entity.pdbx_description
1 polymer ?
#
loop_
_entity_poly.entity_id
_entity_poly.type
_entity_poly.pdbx_seq_one_letter_code
_entity_poly.pdbx_strand_id
1 'polypeptide(L)'
;MRLFIIAIVAFSAFLFAAADDSLQSGKYLKTGSCLENGAATACMSAAGAVEVKVDGTLIWSSANEEGADAGSHASYFGQMKPNGEFVIYGGDGPHTATRIWGTGSSAMAKHPFLHLGADGELRVRTAWFFGLFGNTLWSSGAGATPAAAAVEVAPGTLAPGATSLTDDATGIAFDGVKAFGGAKLAAVGAGVRAKNLGVAMVNVYSVCLYVDKPKAAKALATYKGNPGPGVFDVLMAKNFNKVMYLKFARGVGSQKIIDALTAVEGVPAATLDEFSALLLGAMGGQIGASETIALGFDASGSMSVYVREALAGTVADATLAPAVFKLYLGASPVSQPAKDAFGAGVQTLFG
;
A
#
# COMPACT_ATOMS: atom_id res chain seq x y z
N MET A 1 12.38 38.39 -32.09
CA MET A 1 13.56 38.58 -31.25
C MET A 1 13.13 38.92 -29.83
N ARG A 2 12.96 37.91 -28.98
CA ARG A 2 13.05 37.98 -27.51
C ARG A 2 13.33 36.56 -27.03
N LEU A 3 14.53 36.40 -26.49
CA LEU A 3 15.18 35.20 -25.99
C LEU A 3 14.44 34.70 -24.74
N PHE A 4 14.04 33.42 -24.71
CA PHE A 4 13.81 32.68 -23.47
C PHE A 4 14.44 31.29 -23.64
N ILE A 5 15.75 31.25 -23.41
CA ILE A 5 16.48 30.05 -22.99
C ILE A 5 16.79 30.33 -21.52
N ILE A 6 16.44 29.42 -20.61
CA ILE A 6 17.21 29.00 -19.42
C ILE A 6 16.37 28.00 -18.60
N ALA A 7 16.99 26.84 -18.31
CA ALA A 7 16.67 25.84 -17.29
C ALA A 7 15.55 24.80 -17.56
N ILE A 8 15.68 24.02 -18.63
CA ILE A 8 15.13 22.63 -18.70
C ILE A 8 16.28 21.67 -18.98
N VAL A 9 17.35 21.71 -18.19
CA VAL A 9 18.42 20.71 -18.16
C VAL A 9 19.03 20.79 -16.75
N ALA A 10 18.62 19.91 -15.83
CA ALA A 10 19.29 19.53 -14.56
C ALA A 10 18.34 19.03 -13.45
N PHE A 11 17.06 18.76 -13.71
CA PHE A 11 16.13 18.22 -12.69
C PHE A 11 15.81 16.73 -12.91
N SER A 12 16.81 15.93 -13.26
CA SER A 12 16.67 14.46 -13.40
C SER A 12 17.82 13.67 -12.74
N ALA A 13 18.65 14.34 -11.93
CA ALA A 13 19.78 13.71 -11.24
C ALA A 13 19.75 13.87 -9.71
N PHE A 14 18.73 14.51 -9.15
CA PHE A 14 18.54 14.68 -7.70
C PHE A 14 17.16 14.16 -7.31
N LEU A 15 17.07 12.88 -6.95
CA LEU A 15 16.35 12.37 -5.77
C LEU A 15 16.41 10.84 -5.81
N PHE A 16 17.55 10.31 -5.38
CA PHE A 16 17.74 9.05 -4.64
C PHE A 16 19.25 9.02 -4.42
N ALA A 17 19.74 9.78 -3.43
CA ALA A 17 20.92 9.27 -2.73
C ALA A 17 20.54 7.83 -2.36
N ALA A 18 21.35 6.85 -2.78
CA ALA A 18 21.10 5.48 -2.38
C ALA A 18 21.09 5.51 -0.85
N ALA A 19 19.92 5.36 -0.25
CA ALA A 19 19.87 5.10 1.16
C ALA A 19 20.63 3.79 1.37
N ASP A 20 21.43 3.72 2.43
CA ASP A 20 22.27 2.56 2.72
C ASP A 20 21.42 1.29 2.93
N ASP A 21 20.09 1.42 3.02
CA ASP A 21 19.11 0.35 3.18
C ASP A 21 18.67 -0.35 1.88
N SER A 22 19.07 0.13 0.69
CA SER A 22 18.48 -0.34 -0.58
C SER A 22 19.44 -0.52 -1.76
N LEU A 23 19.22 -1.60 -2.52
CA LEU A 23 19.97 -1.92 -3.74
C LEU A 23 19.06 -1.85 -4.97
N GLN A 24 19.26 -0.83 -5.79
CA GLN A 24 18.51 -0.64 -7.04
C GLN A 24 18.99 -1.57 -8.16
N SER A 25 18.13 -1.79 -9.17
CA SER A 25 18.50 -2.52 -10.40
C SER A 25 19.78 -1.95 -11.03
N GLY A 26 20.69 -2.84 -11.41
CA GLY A 26 22.00 -2.48 -11.98
C GLY A 26 23.09 -2.16 -10.96
N LYS A 27 22.78 -2.10 -9.66
CA LYS A 27 23.76 -2.04 -8.57
C LYS A 27 24.04 -3.44 -8.00
N TYR A 28 25.17 -3.55 -7.28
CA TYR A 28 25.68 -4.82 -6.77
C TYR A 28 26.04 -4.73 -5.29
N LEU A 29 25.71 -5.78 -4.54
CA LEU A 29 26.24 -6.01 -3.19
C LEU A 29 27.48 -6.90 -3.33
N LYS A 30 28.68 -6.38 -3.04
CA LYS A 30 29.94 -7.14 -3.15
C LYS A 30 30.31 -7.74 -1.80
N THR A 31 31.15 -8.78 -1.82
CA THR A 31 31.76 -9.35 -0.61
C THR A 31 32.30 -8.25 0.31
N GLY A 32 31.89 -8.28 1.58
CA GLY A 32 32.26 -7.27 2.59
C GLY A 32 31.47 -5.95 2.53
N SER A 33 30.56 -5.78 1.57
CA SER A 33 29.61 -4.65 1.54
C SER A 33 28.31 -5.04 2.25
N CYS A 34 27.65 -4.05 2.86
CA CYS A 34 26.41 -4.21 3.60
C CYS A 34 25.35 -3.21 3.12
N LEU A 35 24.08 -3.62 3.25
CA LEU A 35 22.97 -2.69 3.41
C LEU A 35 22.75 -2.47 4.91
N GLU A 36 22.37 -1.25 5.30
CA GLU A 36 22.16 -0.87 6.70
C GLU A 36 20.83 -0.15 6.87
N ASN A 37 20.03 -0.57 7.86
CA ASN A 37 18.80 0.12 8.26
C ASN A 37 18.62 0.02 9.78
N GLY A 38 19.04 1.05 10.51
CA GLY A 38 19.03 1.04 11.97
C GLY A 38 19.95 -0.05 12.53
N ALA A 39 19.39 -0.95 13.35
CA ALA A 39 20.11 -2.09 13.92
C ALA A 39 20.27 -3.28 12.93
N ALA A 40 19.57 -3.24 11.80
CA ALA A 40 19.61 -4.28 10.80
C ALA A 40 20.74 -4.05 9.79
N THR A 41 21.50 -5.10 9.49
CA THR A 41 22.52 -5.11 8.44
C THR A 41 22.35 -6.34 7.55
N ALA A 42 22.47 -6.17 6.22
CA ALA A 42 22.47 -7.27 5.26
C ALA A 42 23.78 -7.24 4.46
N CYS A 43 24.70 -8.15 4.78
CA CYS A 43 26.06 -8.14 4.25
C CYS A 43 26.31 -9.35 3.34
N MET A 44 27.08 -9.16 2.27
CA MET A 44 27.60 -10.29 1.49
C MET A 44 28.82 -10.88 2.20
N SER A 45 28.72 -12.11 2.66
CA SER A 45 29.79 -12.84 3.35
C SER A 45 30.88 -13.32 2.39
N ALA A 46 32.05 -13.64 2.93
CA ALA A 46 33.15 -14.24 2.17
C ALA A 46 32.83 -15.66 1.67
N ALA A 47 31.77 -16.30 2.18
CA ALA A 47 31.29 -17.60 1.74
C ALA A 47 30.21 -17.49 0.64
N GLY A 48 29.90 -16.28 0.17
CA GLY A 48 28.90 -16.10 -0.88
C GLY A 48 27.47 -16.17 -0.42
N ALA A 49 27.22 -15.88 0.85
CA ALA A 49 25.88 -15.76 1.40
C ALA A 49 25.54 -14.29 1.66
N VAL A 50 24.28 -13.91 1.45
CA VAL A 50 23.76 -12.69 2.07
C VAL A 50 23.32 -13.04 3.48
N GLU A 51 23.98 -12.46 4.47
CA GLU A 51 23.69 -12.62 5.88
C GLU A 51 22.95 -11.38 6.38
N VAL A 52 21.78 -11.60 6.99
CA VAL A 52 21.03 -10.54 7.65
C VAL A 52 21.18 -10.68 9.15
N LYS A 53 21.61 -9.58 9.79
CA LYS A 53 21.81 -9.48 11.23
C LYS A 53 20.99 -8.33 11.80
N VAL A 54 20.47 -8.50 13.00
CA VAL A 54 19.86 -7.43 13.82
C VAL A 54 20.59 -7.40 15.15
N ASP A 55 21.10 -6.24 15.53
CA ASP A 55 21.94 -6.06 16.74
C ASP A 55 23.12 -7.04 16.76
N GLY A 56 23.73 -7.28 15.59
CA GLY A 56 24.85 -8.22 15.40
C GLY A 56 24.46 -9.71 15.43
N THR A 57 23.21 -10.05 15.75
CA THR A 57 22.72 -11.43 15.77
C THR A 57 22.26 -11.85 14.38
N LEU A 58 22.78 -12.96 13.85
CA LEU A 58 22.35 -13.53 12.57
C LEU A 58 20.94 -14.08 12.65
N ILE A 59 20.03 -13.51 11.85
CA ILE A 59 18.61 -13.91 11.79
C ILE A 59 18.24 -14.61 10.48
N TRP A 60 19.02 -14.41 9.42
CA TRP A 60 18.84 -15.13 8.15
C TRP A 60 20.11 -15.18 7.32
N SER A 61 20.22 -16.23 6.51
CA SER A 61 21.31 -16.39 5.55
C SER A 61 20.79 -17.09 4.30
N SER A 62 21.13 -16.55 3.13
CA SER A 62 20.80 -17.19 1.85
C SER A 62 21.47 -18.56 1.66
N ALA A 63 22.51 -18.90 2.45
CA ALA A 63 23.14 -20.22 2.41
C ALA A 63 22.24 -21.33 2.97
N ASN A 64 21.20 -20.98 3.74
CA ASN A 64 20.26 -21.94 4.32
C ASN A 64 19.06 -22.20 3.41
N GLU A 65 18.98 -21.52 2.27
CA GLU A 65 17.88 -21.65 1.32
C GLU A 65 18.10 -22.83 0.37
N GLU A 66 17.00 -23.45 -0.06
CA GLU A 66 17.02 -24.60 -0.96
C GLU A 66 17.71 -24.24 -2.30
N GLY A 67 18.69 -25.04 -2.70
CA GLY A 67 19.43 -24.85 -3.95
C GLY A 67 20.64 -23.89 -3.87
N ALA A 68 21.04 -23.45 -2.67
CA ALA A 68 22.30 -22.74 -2.49
C ALA A 68 23.49 -23.71 -2.63
N ASP A 69 24.30 -23.55 -3.69
CA ASP A 69 25.56 -24.28 -3.86
C ASP A 69 26.73 -23.31 -3.70
N ALA A 70 27.25 -23.21 -2.48
CA ALA A 70 28.42 -22.39 -2.17
C ALA A 70 29.69 -23.11 -2.65
N GLY A 71 29.89 -23.15 -3.96
CA GLY A 71 31.18 -23.54 -4.54
C GLY A 71 32.32 -22.61 -4.09
N SER A 72 33.57 -23.05 -4.23
CA SER A 72 34.75 -22.25 -3.86
C SER A 72 35.04 -21.16 -4.91
N HIS A 73 34.58 -19.94 -4.66
CA HIS A 73 34.89 -18.77 -5.49
C HIS A 73 35.76 -17.77 -4.72
N ALA A 74 36.65 -17.07 -5.44
CA ALA A 74 37.50 -16.03 -4.84
C ALA A 74 36.70 -14.79 -4.39
N SER A 75 35.51 -14.59 -4.95
CA SER A 75 34.64 -13.45 -4.68
C SER A 75 33.18 -13.77 -5.01
N TYR A 76 32.28 -13.01 -4.40
CA TYR A 76 30.83 -13.13 -4.61
C TYR A 76 30.17 -11.76 -4.74
N PHE A 77 29.10 -11.70 -5.54
CA PHE A 77 28.27 -10.50 -5.63
C PHE A 77 26.79 -10.83 -5.81
N GLY A 78 25.94 -9.98 -5.24
CA GLY A 78 24.49 -10.01 -5.42
C GLY A 78 24.06 -8.93 -6.41
N GLN A 79 23.14 -9.24 -7.30
CA GLN A 79 22.61 -8.30 -8.29
C GLN A 79 21.10 -8.31 -8.32
N MET A 80 20.51 -7.12 -8.32
CA MET A 80 19.09 -6.93 -8.61
C MET A 80 18.84 -6.88 -10.13
N LYS A 81 18.08 -7.85 -10.64
CA LYS A 81 17.76 -7.98 -12.07
C LYS A 81 16.51 -7.19 -12.47
N PRO A 82 16.40 -6.74 -13.74
CA PRO A 82 15.22 -6.02 -14.23
C PRO A 82 13.91 -6.81 -14.15
N ASN A 83 13.97 -8.15 -14.12
CA ASN A 83 12.80 -9.03 -14.03
C ASN A 83 12.28 -9.21 -12.60
N GLY A 84 12.82 -8.48 -11.62
CA GLY A 84 12.39 -8.59 -10.23
C GLY A 84 13.06 -9.72 -9.46
N GLU A 85 14.10 -10.37 -9.99
CA GLU A 85 14.88 -11.37 -9.28
C GLU A 85 16.13 -10.74 -8.63
N PHE A 86 16.41 -11.07 -7.37
CA PHE A 86 17.73 -10.83 -6.79
C PHE A 86 18.54 -12.12 -6.85
N VAL A 87 19.76 -12.05 -7.39
CA VAL A 87 20.59 -13.23 -7.69
C VAL A 87 21.99 -13.05 -7.12
N ILE A 88 22.50 -14.09 -6.47
CA ILE A 88 23.87 -14.20 -5.99
C ILE A 88 24.71 -14.99 -6.97
N TYR A 89 25.91 -14.48 -7.23
CA TYR A 89 26.88 -15.02 -8.16
C TYR A 89 28.24 -15.24 -7.51
N GLY A 90 28.94 -16.28 -7.94
CA GLY A 90 30.36 -16.50 -7.67
C GLY A 90 31.23 -16.00 -8.82
N GLY A 91 32.28 -15.22 -8.50
CA GLY A 91 33.23 -14.64 -9.45
C GLY A 91 33.26 -13.11 -9.47
N ASP A 92 34.25 -12.53 -10.17
CA ASP A 92 34.56 -11.09 -10.11
C ASP A 92 33.66 -10.18 -10.97
N GLY A 93 32.63 -10.72 -11.65
CA GLY A 93 31.74 -9.88 -12.44
C GLY A 93 30.66 -10.61 -13.25
N PRO A 94 29.73 -9.86 -13.87
CA PRO A 94 28.51 -10.38 -14.49
C PRO A 94 28.72 -11.27 -15.73
N HIS A 95 29.93 -11.32 -16.30
CA HIS A 95 30.21 -12.04 -17.55
C HIS A 95 30.87 -13.41 -17.38
N THR A 96 31.37 -13.72 -16.18
CA THR A 96 32.05 -15.00 -15.86
C THR A 96 31.42 -15.69 -14.64
N ALA A 97 30.25 -15.20 -14.23
CA ALA A 97 29.63 -15.51 -12.96
C ALA A 97 28.78 -16.78 -12.99
N THR A 98 29.03 -17.69 -12.05
CA THR A 98 28.16 -18.85 -11.80
C THR A 98 27.03 -18.42 -10.86
N ARG A 99 25.77 -18.71 -11.23
CA ARG A 99 24.61 -18.46 -10.35
C ARG A 99 24.66 -19.42 -9.16
N ILE A 100 24.64 -18.88 -7.95
CA ILE A 100 24.69 -19.64 -6.70
C ILE A 100 23.31 -19.76 -6.09
N TRP A 101 22.56 -18.66 -6.09
CA TRP A 101 21.24 -18.60 -5.49
C TRP A 101 20.44 -17.44 -6.10
N GLY A 102 19.12 -17.49 -6.03
CA GLY A 102 18.27 -16.36 -6.38
C GLY A 102 16.86 -16.49 -5.83
N THR A 103 16.17 -15.35 -5.70
CA THR A 103 14.83 -15.26 -5.07
C THR A 103 13.73 -15.97 -5.85
N GLY A 104 13.96 -16.35 -7.12
CA GLY A 104 12.98 -17.04 -7.96
C GLY A 104 11.77 -16.19 -8.40
N SER A 105 11.75 -14.90 -8.04
CA SER A 105 10.69 -13.96 -8.41
C SER A 105 10.81 -13.54 -9.88
N SER A 106 9.76 -13.80 -10.67
CA SER A 106 9.72 -13.52 -12.12
C SER A 106 8.58 -12.58 -12.54
N ALA A 107 8.20 -11.65 -11.67
CA ALA A 107 7.22 -10.63 -12.02
C ALA A 107 7.91 -9.48 -12.77
N MET A 108 7.52 -9.24 -14.02
CA MET A 108 7.95 -8.05 -14.76
C MET A 108 7.58 -6.79 -13.98
N ALA A 109 8.57 -6.23 -13.28
CA ALA A 109 8.40 -5.06 -12.44
C ALA A 109 9.13 -3.88 -13.07
N LYS A 110 8.42 -2.76 -13.23
CA LYS A 110 9.07 -1.48 -13.54
C LYS A 110 9.80 -1.06 -12.26
N HIS A 111 11.13 -1.12 -12.25
CA HIS A 111 12.01 -0.69 -11.16
C HIS A 111 12.00 -1.57 -9.90
N PRO A 112 12.51 -2.81 -9.99
CA PRO A 112 12.66 -3.64 -8.81
C PRO A 112 13.93 -3.25 -8.03
N PHE A 113 13.87 -3.35 -6.71
CA PHE A 113 14.98 -3.06 -5.80
C PHE A 113 14.95 -4.00 -4.59
N LEU A 114 16.12 -4.24 -4.00
CA LEU A 114 16.27 -4.93 -2.73
C LEU A 114 16.19 -3.89 -1.59
N HIS A 115 15.50 -4.21 -0.52
CA HIS A 115 15.28 -3.33 0.62
C HIS A 115 15.46 -4.10 1.93
N LEU A 116 16.29 -3.58 2.83
CA LEU A 116 16.41 -4.08 4.19
C LEU A 116 15.49 -3.28 5.10
N GLY A 117 14.50 -3.93 5.71
CA GLY A 117 13.68 -3.30 6.74
C GLY A 117 14.42 -3.19 8.07
N ALA A 118 14.00 -2.24 8.91
CA ALA A 118 14.51 -2.10 10.28
C ALA A 118 14.21 -3.33 11.16
N ASP A 119 13.23 -4.14 10.77
CA ASP A 119 12.88 -5.45 11.34
C ASP A 119 13.85 -6.58 10.96
N GLY A 120 14.87 -6.28 10.14
CA GLY A 120 15.79 -7.27 9.61
C GLY A 120 15.18 -8.14 8.52
N GLU A 121 14.02 -7.78 7.97
CA GLU A 121 13.45 -8.50 6.84
C GLU A 121 14.03 -7.95 5.53
N LEU A 122 14.65 -8.83 4.74
CA LEU A 122 15.18 -8.51 3.42
C LEU A 122 14.11 -8.76 2.37
N ARG A 123 13.74 -7.71 1.63
CA ARG A 123 12.58 -7.73 0.71
C ARG A 123 13.01 -7.34 -0.69
N VAL A 124 12.49 -8.05 -1.68
CA VAL A 124 12.47 -7.55 -3.06
C VAL A 124 11.18 -6.78 -3.27
N ARG A 125 11.28 -5.51 -3.64
CA ARG A 125 10.15 -4.61 -3.83
C ARG A 125 10.15 -4.02 -5.22
N THR A 126 8.98 -3.52 -5.62
CA THR A 126 8.81 -2.68 -6.80
C THR A 126 8.62 -1.25 -6.37
N ALA A 127 9.16 -0.27 -7.10
CA ALA A 127 8.85 1.13 -6.83
C ALA A 127 7.84 1.63 -7.86
N TRP A 128 6.79 2.32 -7.39
CA TRP A 128 6.02 3.20 -8.26
C TRP A 128 6.72 4.56 -8.25
N PHE A 129 6.73 5.26 -9.39
CA PHE A 129 7.39 6.56 -9.56
C PHE A 129 7.21 7.48 -8.32
N PHE A 130 8.30 8.11 -7.87
CA PHE A 130 8.40 9.05 -6.72
C PHE A 130 8.44 8.46 -5.30
N GLY A 131 9.09 7.32 -5.08
CA GLY A 131 9.49 6.89 -3.72
C GLY A 131 8.37 6.29 -2.87
N LEU A 132 7.21 6.01 -3.46
CA LEU A 132 6.20 5.14 -2.85
C LEU A 132 6.54 3.68 -3.17
N PHE A 133 6.72 2.89 -2.12
CA PHE A 133 7.02 1.47 -2.23
C PHE A 133 5.80 0.72 -2.77
N GLY A 134 5.99 -0.03 -3.84
CA GLY A 134 5.00 -0.96 -4.40
C GLY A 134 5.06 -2.33 -3.73
N ASN A 135 4.48 -3.34 -4.40
CA ASN A 135 4.35 -4.70 -3.88
C ASN A 135 5.71 -5.33 -3.52
N THR A 136 5.72 -6.11 -2.45
CA THR A 136 6.79 -7.07 -2.13
C THR A 136 6.66 -8.27 -3.06
N LEU A 137 7.70 -8.54 -3.85
CA LEU A 137 7.78 -9.69 -4.77
C LEU A 137 8.34 -10.95 -4.09
N TRP A 138 9.23 -10.75 -3.12
CA TRP A 138 9.87 -11.80 -2.33
C TRP A 138 10.30 -11.24 -0.97
N SER A 139 10.34 -12.11 0.04
CA SER A 139 10.84 -11.79 1.37
C SER A 139 11.65 -12.94 1.94
N SER A 140 12.68 -12.63 2.74
CA SER A 140 13.47 -13.62 3.45
C SER A 140 12.71 -14.32 4.58
N GLY A 141 11.57 -13.78 5.02
CA GLY A 141 10.83 -14.28 6.18
C GLY A 141 11.61 -14.20 7.51
N ALA A 142 12.76 -13.52 7.48
CA ALA A 142 13.76 -13.44 8.54
C ALA A 142 13.42 -12.52 9.70
N GLY A 143 12.29 -11.81 9.63
CA GLY A 143 11.95 -10.75 10.59
C GLY A 143 12.22 -11.23 12.01
N ALA A 144 13.04 -10.48 12.74
CA ALA A 144 13.42 -10.87 14.10
C ALA A 144 12.15 -11.17 14.89
N THR A 145 12.01 -12.37 15.46
CA THR A 145 10.94 -12.63 16.44
C THR A 145 11.21 -11.66 17.59
N PRO A 146 10.40 -10.62 17.80
CA PRO A 146 10.80 -9.62 18.76
C PRO A 146 10.58 -10.21 20.15
N ALA A 147 11.53 -10.01 21.05
CA ALA A 147 11.27 -10.07 22.49
C ALA A 147 10.17 -9.04 22.80
N ALA A 148 8.91 -9.50 22.86
CA ALA A 148 7.71 -8.70 23.14
C ALA A 148 7.76 -7.26 22.58
N ALA A 149 8.04 -7.10 21.28
CA ALA A 149 7.87 -5.79 20.65
C ALA A 149 6.38 -5.48 20.64
N ALA A 150 6.06 -4.23 20.96
CA ALA A 150 4.79 -3.65 20.57
C ALA A 150 4.53 -4.04 19.11
N VAL A 151 3.37 -4.66 18.85
CA VAL A 151 2.90 -4.92 17.50
C VAL A 151 3.02 -3.61 16.74
N GLU A 152 3.95 -3.52 15.79
CA GLU A 152 4.07 -2.34 14.94
C GLU A 152 2.82 -2.33 14.06
N VAL A 153 1.87 -1.51 14.47
CA VAL A 153 0.59 -1.34 13.81
C VAL A 153 0.90 -0.69 12.47
N ALA A 154 0.61 -1.39 11.37
CA ALA A 154 0.84 -0.86 10.04
C ALA A 154 0.22 0.55 9.92
N PRO A 155 0.89 1.52 9.29
CA PRO A 155 0.37 2.88 9.16
C PRO A 155 -1.08 2.89 8.70
N GLY A 156 -1.93 3.64 9.40
CA GLY A 156 -3.35 3.68 9.10
C GLY A 156 -4.14 2.44 9.49
N THR A 157 -3.67 1.59 10.41
CA THR A 157 -4.47 0.51 11.03
C THR A 157 -4.72 0.76 12.52
N LEU A 158 -5.77 0.14 13.08
CA LEU A 158 -6.12 0.31 14.50
C LEU A 158 -5.20 -0.54 15.37
N ALA A 159 -4.56 0.08 16.36
CA ALA A 159 -3.86 -0.65 17.39
C ALA A 159 -4.85 -1.48 18.23
N PRO A 160 -4.45 -2.66 18.75
CA PRO A 160 -5.27 -3.40 19.72
C PRO A 160 -5.69 -2.52 20.90
N GLY A 161 -7.00 -2.42 21.16
CA GLY A 161 -7.56 -1.59 22.23
C GLY A 161 -7.68 -0.09 21.94
N ALA A 162 -7.24 0.40 20.78
CA ALA A 162 -7.44 1.79 20.39
C ALA A 162 -8.91 2.10 20.06
N THR A 163 -9.37 3.28 20.48
CA THR A 163 -10.72 3.78 20.19
C THR A 163 -10.79 4.64 18.94
N SER A 164 -9.64 5.00 18.36
CA SER A 164 -9.54 5.84 17.16
C SER A 164 -8.39 5.41 16.26
N LEU A 165 -8.58 5.63 14.97
CA LEU A 165 -7.65 5.38 13.89
C LEU A 165 -7.19 6.71 13.29
N THR A 166 -5.90 6.94 13.14
CA THR A 166 -5.37 8.18 12.55
C THR A 166 -4.66 7.88 11.24
N ASP A 167 -4.93 8.67 10.20
CA ASP A 167 -4.12 8.69 8.98
C ASP A 167 -2.91 9.60 9.19
N ASP A 168 -1.74 9.01 9.34
CA ASP A 168 -0.49 9.70 9.68
C ASP A 168 -0.12 10.82 8.69
N ALA A 169 -0.47 10.65 7.41
CA ALA A 169 -0.13 11.61 6.36
C ALA A 169 -0.91 12.92 6.46
N THR A 170 -2.08 12.92 7.12
CA THR A 170 -2.95 14.09 7.25
C THR A 170 -3.22 14.50 8.69
N GLY A 171 -2.98 13.61 9.65
CA GLY A 171 -3.40 13.76 11.05
C GLY A 171 -4.92 13.62 11.23
N ILE A 172 -5.67 13.20 10.20
CA ILE A 172 -7.12 13.04 10.30
C ILE A 172 -7.44 11.77 11.08
N ALA A 173 -8.13 11.95 12.21
CA ALA A 173 -8.64 10.87 13.04
C ALA A 173 -10.05 10.42 12.63
N PHE A 174 -10.26 9.13 12.83
CA PHE A 174 -11.48 8.35 12.59
C PHE A 174 -11.84 7.55 13.84
N ASP A 175 -13.13 7.44 14.16
CA ASP A 175 -13.57 6.61 15.29
C ASP A 175 -13.34 5.13 14.96
N GLY A 176 -12.88 4.33 15.93
CA GLY A 176 -12.67 2.90 15.72
C GLY A 176 -13.97 2.12 15.48
N VAL A 177 -15.10 2.65 15.97
CA VAL A 177 -16.45 2.17 15.68
C VAL A 177 -17.34 3.37 15.38
N LYS A 178 -18.12 3.29 14.29
CA LYS A 178 -19.01 4.37 13.86
C LYS A 178 -20.37 3.83 13.43
N ALA A 179 -21.43 4.59 13.70
CA ALA A 179 -22.78 4.23 13.32
C ALA A 179 -23.15 4.82 11.94
N PHE A 180 -23.73 4.01 11.06
CA PHE A 180 -24.30 4.42 9.78
C PHE A 180 -25.67 3.75 9.62
N GLY A 181 -26.73 4.54 9.41
CA GLY A 181 -28.10 3.99 9.33
C GLY A 181 -28.50 3.17 10.56
N GLY A 182 -27.96 3.50 11.74
CA GLY A 182 -28.17 2.76 13.00
C GLY A 182 -27.27 1.52 13.18
N ALA A 183 -26.58 1.05 12.14
CA ALA A 183 -25.64 -0.07 12.25
C ALA A 183 -24.26 0.40 12.71
N LYS A 184 -23.69 -0.24 13.73
CA LYS A 184 -22.32 0.00 14.19
C LYS A 184 -21.33 -0.80 13.34
N LEU A 185 -20.41 -0.10 12.69
CA LEU A 185 -19.36 -0.66 11.86
C LEU A 185 -17.99 -0.37 12.48
N ALA A 186 -17.06 -1.31 12.36
CA ALA A 186 -15.69 -1.16 12.86
C ALA A 186 -14.77 -0.65 11.76
N ALA A 187 -13.87 0.27 12.10
CA ALA A 187 -12.82 0.71 11.19
C ALA A 187 -11.84 -0.44 10.93
N VAL A 188 -11.46 -0.60 9.67
CA VAL A 188 -10.50 -1.61 9.21
C VAL A 188 -9.14 -0.94 9.02
N GLY A 189 -9.11 0.13 8.24
CA GLY A 189 -7.91 0.91 7.96
C GLY A 189 -8.27 2.26 7.37
N ALA A 190 -7.29 3.17 7.31
CA ALA A 190 -7.42 4.52 6.79
C ALA A 190 -6.17 4.95 6.03
N GLY A 191 -6.34 5.77 5.00
CA GLY A 191 -5.21 6.34 4.29
C GLY A 191 -5.55 7.57 3.46
N VAL A 192 -4.52 8.34 3.14
CA VAL A 192 -4.63 9.60 2.41
C VAL A 192 -4.85 9.40 0.91
N ARG A 193 -5.69 10.25 0.31
CA ARG A 193 -5.62 10.56 -1.12
C ARG A 193 -4.92 11.90 -1.32
N ALA A 194 -3.74 11.84 -1.93
CA ALA A 194 -3.02 13.02 -2.40
C ALA A 194 -3.15 13.16 -3.92
N LYS A 195 -3.15 14.40 -4.41
CA LYS A 195 -3.15 14.71 -5.84
C LYS A 195 -1.99 15.65 -6.18
N ASN A 196 -1.29 15.36 -7.27
CA ASN A 196 -0.30 16.27 -7.83
C ASN A 196 -1.02 17.45 -8.50
N LEU A 197 -0.72 18.67 -8.06
CA LEU A 197 -1.24 19.92 -8.65
C LEU A 197 -0.13 20.70 -9.39
N GLY A 198 0.73 19.96 -10.10
CA GLY A 198 1.80 20.48 -10.96
C GLY A 198 3.07 20.88 -10.19
N VAL A 199 2.92 21.59 -9.08
CA VAL A 199 4.05 22.11 -8.28
C VAL A 199 4.23 21.41 -6.94
N ALA A 200 3.21 20.69 -6.45
CA ALA A 200 3.26 19.98 -5.18
C ALA A 200 2.21 18.85 -5.14
N MET A 201 2.54 17.83 -4.35
CA MET A 201 1.56 16.85 -3.87
C MET A 201 0.72 17.49 -2.76
N VAL A 202 -0.61 17.46 -2.90
CA VAL A 202 -1.51 18.01 -1.90
C VAL A 202 -2.50 16.97 -1.43
N ASN A 203 -2.63 16.84 -0.11
CA ASN A 203 -3.61 15.98 0.53
C ASN A 203 -5.03 16.53 0.28
N VAL A 204 -5.90 15.69 -0.27
CA VAL A 204 -7.27 16.08 -0.61
C VAL A 204 -8.22 15.65 0.51
N TYR A 205 -8.15 14.37 0.89
CA TYR A 205 -8.91 13.78 1.98
C TYR A 205 -8.21 12.51 2.46
N SER A 206 -8.65 12.04 3.62
CA SER A 206 -8.37 10.69 4.11
C SER A 206 -9.63 9.85 3.98
N VAL A 207 -9.47 8.56 3.69
CA VAL A 207 -10.59 7.63 3.61
C VAL A 207 -10.36 6.48 4.58
N CYS A 208 -11.39 6.17 5.36
CA CYS A 208 -11.44 5.03 6.26
C CYS A 208 -12.47 4.02 5.76
N LEU A 209 -12.11 2.73 5.76
CA LEU A 209 -13.05 1.66 5.48
C LEU A 209 -13.66 1.16 6.79
N TYR A 210 -14.98 1.20 6.89
CA TYR A 210 -15.75 0.62 7.99
C TYR A 210 -16.48 -0.64 7.52
N VAL A 211 -16.58 -1.67 8.36
CA VAL A 211 -17.26 -2.93 8.03
C VAL A 211 -18.09 -3.48 9.20
N ASP A 212 -19.09 -4.30 8.88
CA ASP A 212 -19.78 -5.17 9.85
C ASP A 212 -18.79 -6.24 10.32
N LYS A 213 -18.11 -5.99 11.46
CA LYS A 213 -16.97 -6.82 11.93
C LYS A 213 -17.31 -8.32 11.98
N PRO A 214 -18.42 -8.79 12.58
CA PRO A 214 -18.74 -10.21 12.61
C PRO A 214 -18.87 -10.84 11.21
N LYS A 215 -19.58 -10.18 10.29
CA LYS A 215 -19.79 -10.73 8.93
C LYS A 215 -18.53 -10.62 8.09
N ALA A 216 -17.78 -9.54 8.22
CA ALA A 216 -16.51 -9.34 7.55
C ALA A 216 -15.47 -10.38 8.00
N ALA A 217 -15.32 -10.59 9.31
CA ALA A 217 -14.44 -11.63 9.86
C ALA A 217 -14.79 -13.02 9.30
N LYS A 218 -16.08 -13.37 9.22
CA LYS A 218 -16.53 -14.63 8.62
C LYS A 218 -16.16 -14.72 7.14
N ALA A 219 -16.40 -13.67 6.37
CA ALA A 219 -16.13 -13.65 4.93
C ALA A 219 -14.63 -13.66 4.60
N LEU A 220 -13.80 -13.11 5.49
CA LEU A 220 -12.35 -12.95 5.31
C LEU A 220 -11.52 -13.99 6.05
N ALA A 221 -12.14 -15.01 6.65
CA ALA A 221 -11.46 -15.98 7.52
C ALA A 221 -10.24 -16.66 6.87
N THR A 222 -10.27 -16.89 5.55
CA THR A 222 -9.16 -17.47 4.78
C THR A 222 -7.93 -16.55 4.65
N TYR A 223 -8.08 -15.26 4.97
CA TYR A 223 -7.02 -14.24 4.90
C TYR A 223 -6.47 -13.88 6.29
N LYS A 224 -6.89 -14.59 7.35
CA LYS A 224 -6.33 -14.41 8.70
C LYS A 224 -4.84 -14.76 8.70
N GLY A 225 -4.01 -13.87 9.24
CA GLY A 225 -2.55 -13.99 9.31
C GLY A 225 -1.83 -13.76 7.97
N ASN A 226 -2.51 -13.86 6.83
CA ASN A 226 -1.90 -13.71 5.51
C ASN A 226 -2.87 -13.02 4.53
N PRO A 227 -2.91 -11.68 4.47
CA PRO A 227 -3.75 -10.95 3.54
C PRO A 227 -3.16 -11.03 2.12
N GLY A 228 -3.49 -12.10 1.40
CA GLY A 228 -3.19 -12.23 -0.03
C GLY A 228 -4.06 -11.31 -0.91
N PRO A 229 -3.75 -11.17 -2.22
CA PRO A 229 -4.40 -10.20 -3.10
C PRO A 229 -5.92 -10.37 -3.24
N GLY A 230 -6.45 -11.59 -3.07
CA GLY A 230 -7.89 -11.86 -3.13
C GLY A 230 -8.70 -11.24 -1.98
N VAL A 231 -8.04 -10.72 -0.94
CA VAL A 231 -8.69 -10.00 0.17
C VAL A 231 -9.54 -8.83 -0.35
N PHE A 232 -9.06 -8.14 -1.38
CA PHE A 232 -9.73 -6.97 -1.96
C PHE A 232 -10.98 -7.34 -2.74
N ASP A 233 -11.00 -8.52 -3.37
CA ASP A 233 -12.19 -9.02 -4.07
C ASP A 233 -13.31 -9.30 -3.06
N VAL A 234 -12.97 -9.86 -1.89
CA VAL A 234 -13.93 -10.09 -0.80
C VAL A 234 -14.42 -8.77 -0.20
N LEU A 235 -13.53 -7.77 -0.04
CA LEU A 235 -13.90 -6.43 0.42
C LEU A 235 -14.78 -5.69 -0.60
N MET A 236 -14.70 -6.00 -1.90
CA MET A 236 -15.58 -5.45 -2.95
C MET A 236 -16.90 -6.22 -3.11
N ALA A 237 -16.99 -7.48 -2.69
CA ALA A 237 -18.17 -8.32 -2.90
C ALA A 237 -19.40 -7.91 -2.05
N LYS A 238 -20.62 -8.27 -2.45
CA LYS A 238 -21.87 -7.97 -1.70
C LYS A 238 -22.17 -8.93 -0.53
N ASN A 239 -21.21 -9.13 0.37
CA ASN A 239 -21.23 -10.15 1.42
C ASN A 239 -21.49 -9.61 2.84
N PHE A 240 -21.23 -8.32 3.07
CA PHE A 240 -21.46 -7.65 4.35
C PHE A 240 -21.56 -6.14 4.16
N ASN A 241 -22.16 -5.45 5.13
CA ASN A 241 -22.28 -4.00 5.12
C ASN A 241 -20.91 -3.36 5.33
N LYS A 242 -20.62 -2.34 4.53
CA LYS A 242 -19.36 -1.61 4.58
C LYS A 242 -19.55 -0.17 4.15
N VAL A 243 -18.68 0.73 4.60
CA VAL A 243 -18.75 2.16 4.28
C VAL A 243 -17.36 2.67 3.99
N MET A 244 -17.17 3.35 2.86
CA MET A 244 -16.01 4.21 2.63
C MET A 244 -16.32 5.60 3.18
N TYR A 245 -15.60 6.01 4.21
CA TYR A 245 -15.83 7.26 4.91
C TYR A 245 -14.68 8.23 4.63
N LEU A 246 -14.96 9.22 3.80
CA LEU A 246 -14.02 10.25 3.36
C LEU A 246 -14.14 11.46 4.29
N LYS A 247 -13.02 11.97 4.79
CA LYS A 247 -12.94 13.21 5.57
C LYS A 247 -11.93 14.14 4.91
N PHE A 248 -12.39 15.31 4.49
CA PHE A 248 -11.64 16.19 3.60
C PHE A 248 -10.58 17.01 4.36
N ALA A 249 -9.35 17.02 3.86
CA ALA A 249 -8.27 17.83 4.42
C ALA A 249 -8.35 19.30 3.96
N ARG A 250 -9.17 19.58 2.94
CA ARG A 250 -9.32 20.88 2.30
C ARG A 250 -10.64 21.02 1.56
N GLY A 251 -10.99 22.24 1.18
CA GLY A 251 -12.15 22.50 0.32
C GLY A 251 -12.00 21.94 -1.09
N VAL A 252 -13.06 21.31 -1.60
CA VAL A 252 -13.14 20.78 -2.97
C VAL A 252 -14.52 21.08 -3.55
N GLY A 253 -14.57 21.66 -4.75
CA GLY A 253 -15.84 21.93 -5.44
C GLY A 253 -16.58 20.63 -5.80
N SER A 254 -17.91 20.63 -5.64
CA SER A 254 -18.74 19.42 -5.75
C SER A 254 -18.60 18.72 -7.10
N GLN A 255 -18.51 19.48 -8.20
CA GLN A 255 -18.36 18.88 -9.53
C GLN A 255 -17.10 18.00 -9.64
N LYS A 256 -15.97 18.43 -9.05
CA LYS A 256 -14.72 17.65 -9.07
C LYS A 256 -14.85 16.34 -8.29
N ILE A 257 -15.71 16.31 -7.27
CA ILE A 257 -15.97 15.12 -6.47
C ILE A 257 -16.88 14.18 -7.26
N ILE A 258 -17.96 14.73 -7.84
CA ILE A 258 -18.90 13.99 -8.68
C ILE A 258 -18.16 13.35 -9.84
N ASP A 259 -17.43 14.13 -10.66
CA ASP A 259 -16.65 13.63 -11.79
C ASP A 259 -15.69 12.51 -11.38
N ALA A 260 -15.09 12.61 -10.19
CA ALA A 260 -14.16 11.60 -9.71
C ALA A 260 -14.84 10.32 -9.21
N LEU A 261 -16.04 10.41 -8.63
CA LEU A 261 -16.79 9.27 -8.12
C LEU A 261 -17.64 8.59 -9.20
N THR A 262 -17.97 9.30 -10.29
CA THR A 262 -18.73 8.76 -11.43
C THR A 262 -17.86 8.36 -12.62
N ALA A 263 -16.54 8.60 -12.55
CA ALA A 263 -15.55 8.07 -13.50
C ALA A 263 -15.35 6.55 -13.32
N VAL A 264 -16.43 5.79 -13.48
CA VAL A 264 -16.49 4.34 -13.31
C VAL A 264 -17.14 3.70 -14.54
N GLU A 265 -16.77 2.46 -14.80
CA GLU A 265 -17.27 1.69 -15.96
C GLU A 265 -18.35 0.69 -15.53
N GLY A 266 -19.23 0.34 -16.48
CA GLY A 266 -20.21 -0.73 -16.28
C GLY A 266 -21.44 -0.35 -15.45
N VAL A 267 -21.62 0.93 -15.14
CA VAL A 267 -22.80 1.46 -14.44
C VAL A 267 -23.72 2.18 -15.43
N PRO A 268 -25.04 1.96 -15.41
CA PRO A 268 -25.97 2.67 -16.28
C PRO A 268 -25.89 4.20 -16.10
N ALA A 269 -26.01 4.94 -17.20
CA ALA A 269 -25.94 6.41 -17.16
C ALA A 269 -27.01 7.02 -16.23
N ALA A 270 -28.24 6.50 -16.27
CA ALA A 270 -29.32 6.96 -15.39
C ALA A 270 -28.98 6.77 -13.89
N THR A 271 -28.31 5.67 -13.54
CA THR A 271 -27.83 5.40 -12.18
C THR A 271 -26.73 6.40 -11.77
N LEU A 272 -25.81 6.72 -12.69
CA LEU A 272 -24.77 7.73 -12.45
C LEU A 272 -25.36 9.14 -12.32
N ASP A 273 -26.41 9.47 -13.08
CA ASP A 273 -27.13 10.74 -13.00
C ASP A 273 -27.86 10.87 -11.65
N GLU A 274 -28.56 9.82 -11.19
CA GLU A 274 -29.20 9.77 -9.88
C GLU A 274 -28.16 9.96 -8.75
N PHE A 275 -27.06 9.21 -8.80
CA PHE A 275 -25.97 9.31 -7.83
C PHE A 275 -25.33 10.71 -7.82
N SER A 276 -25.13 11.30 -9.00
CA SER A 276 -24.61 12.66 -9.15
C SER A 276 -25.54 13.71 -8.57
N ALA A 277 -26.84 13.61 -8.87
CA ALA A 277 -27.86 14.54 -8.38
C ALA A 277 -27.96 14.50 -6.85
N LEU A 278 -27.90 13.30 -6.27
CA LEU A 278 -27.92 13.08 -4.82
C LEU A 278 -26.70 13.75 -4.17
N LEU A 279 -25.50 13.47 -4.67
CA LEU A 279 -24.26 14.07 -4.18
C LEU A 279 -24.27 15.61 -4.31
N LEU A 280 -24.69 16.13 -5.47
CA LEU A 280 -24.75 17.57 -5.71
C LEU A 280 -25.75 18.25 -4.77
N GLY A 281 -26.95 17.69 -4.64
CA GLY A 281 -27.99 18.24 -3.78
C GLY A 281 -27.57 18.30 -2.32
N ALA A 282 -26.87 17.26 -1.84
CA ALA A 282 -26.42 17.19 -0.45
C ALA A 282 -25.16 18.01 -0.16
N MET A 283 -24.20 18.07 -1.09
CA MET A 283 -22.99 18.87 -0.91
C MET A 283 -23.24 20.38 -1.10
N GLY A 284 -24.14 20.75 -2.02
CA GLY A 284 -24.23 22.10 -2.54
C GLY A 284 -23.07 22.39 -3.50
N GLY A 285 -22.46 23.58 -3.41
CA GLY A 285 -21.38 24.00 -4.33
C GLY A 285 -19.99 23.41 -4.02
N GLN A 286 -19.73 23.00 -2.78
CA GLN A 286 -18.44 22.44 -2.35
C GLN A 286 -18.56 21.59 -1.09
N ILE A 287 -17.55 20.76 -0.86
CA ILE A 287 -17.23 20.17 0.45
C ILE A 287 -16.08 20.98 1.07
N GLY A 288 -16.18 21.31 2.35
CA GLY A 288 -15.19 22.05 3.12
C GLY A 288 -14.11 21.15 3.74
N ALA A 289 -13.09 21.79 4.35
CA ALA A 289 -12.16 21.06 5.19
C ALA A 289 -12.88 20.47 6.42
N SER A 290 -12.49 19.28 6.85
CA SER A 290 -13.09 18.46 7.89
C SER A 290 -14.52 17.96 7.63
N GLU A 291 -15.15 18.36 6.53
CA GLU A 291 -16.44 17.81 6.11
C GLU A 291 -16.28 16.40 5.53
N THR A 292 -17.39 15.66 5.45
CA THR A 292 -17.38 14.22 5.24
C THR A 292 -18.33 13.77 4.14
N ILE A 293 -17.93 12.70 3.46
CA ILE A 293 -18.77 11.92 2.55
C ILE A 293 -18.63 10.45 2.93
N ALA A 294 -19.75 9.75 3.15
CA ALA A 294 -19.75 8.32 3.39
C ALA A 294 -20.50 7.59 2.26
N LEU A 295 -19.86 6.57 1.70
CA LEU A 295 -20.40 5.73 0.63
C LEU A 295 -20.60 4.33 1.19
N GLY A 296 -21.83 4.03 1.60
CA GLY A 296 -22.22 2.76 2.20
C GLY A 296 -22.65 1.77 1.14
N PHE A 297 -22.08 0.57 1.18
CA PHE A 297 -22.51 -0.57 0.39
C PHE A 297 -23.12 -1.60 1.32
N ASP A 298 -24.42 -1.83 1.17
CA ASP A 298 -25.12 -2.87 1.91
C ASP A 298 -25.10 -4.22 1.18
N ALA A 299 -25.44 -5.28 1.90
CA ALA A 299 -25.50 -6.62 1.32
C ALA A 299 -26.62 -6.79 0.25
N SER A 300 -27.55 -5.84 0.11
CA SER A 300 -28.63 -5.89 -0.88
C SER A 300 -28.15 -5.53 -2.28
N GLY A 301 -27.04 -4.80 -2.40
CA GLY A 301 -26.62 -4.23 -3.68
C GLY A 301 -26.66 -2.70 -3.71
N SER A 302 -27.25 -2.05 -2.70
CA SER A 302 -27.56 -0.62 -2.75
C SER A 302 -26.42 0.24 -2.21
N MET A 303 -26.30 1.45 -2.76
CA MET A 303 -25.36 2.46 -2.27
C MET A 303 -26.09 3.53 -1.45
N SER A 304 -25.86 3.57 -0.14
CA SER A 304 -26.27 4.69 0.71
C SER A 304 -25.23 5.80 0.67
N VAL A 305 -25.66 7.05 0.58
CA VAL A 305 -24.76 8.20 0.52
C VAL A 305 -25.05 9.12 1.70
N TYR A 306 -24.00 9.44 2.44
CA TYR A 306 -24.05 10.39 3.54
C TYR A 306 -23.15 11.57 3.23
N VAL A 307 -23.60 12.78 3.50
CA VAL A 307 -22.81 14.01 3.35
C VAL A 307 -22.96 14.81 4.63
N ARG A 308 -21.85 15.25 5.23
CA ARG A 308 -21.84 15.93 6.54
C ARG A 308 -22.61 15.13 7.60
N GLU A 309 -22.31 13.84 7.68
CA GLU A 309 -22.95 12.87 8.59
C GLU A 309 -24.45 12.60 8.37
N ALA A 310 -25.12 13.30 7.45
CA ALA A 310 -26.55 13.12 7.18
C ALA A 310 -26.77 12.20 5.97
N LEU A 311 -27.76 11.30 6.05
CA LEU A 311 -28.19 10.48 4.92
C LEU A 311 -28.78 11.39 3.84
N ALA A 312 -28.12 11.44 2.69
CA ALA A 312 -28.59 12.17 1.52
C ALA A 312 -29.54 11.32 0.67
N GLY A 313 -29.37 10.00 0.68
CA GLY A 313 -30.28 9.05 0.04
C GLY A 313 -29.60 7.71 -0.26
N THR A 314 -30.29 6.87 -1.01
CA THR A 314 -29.82 5.54 -1.42
C THR A 314 -30.10 5.33 -2.89
N VAL A 315 -29.09 4.86 -3.64
CA VAL A 315 -29.21 4.46 -5.04
C VAL A 315 -29.25 2.93 -5.11
N ALA A 316 -30.35 2.38 -5.63
CA ALA A 316 -30.61 0.94 -5.68
C ALA A 316 -30.12 0.33 -7.00
N ASP A 317 -28.81 0.17 -7.15
CA ASP A 317 -28.19 -0.45 -8.32
C ASP A 317 -26.99 -1.31 -7.92
N ALA A 318 -27.07 -2.62 -8.17
CA ALA A 318 -26.06 -3.59 -7.77
C ALA A 318 -24.70 -3.43 -8.49
N THR A 319 -24.63 -2.63 -9.55
CA THR A 319 -23.39 -2.34 -10.30
C THR A 319 -22.66 -1.11 -9.77
N LEU A 320 -23.39 -0.14 -9.20
CA LEU A 320 -22.81 1.13 -8.75
C LEU A 320 -21.79 0.92 -7.62
N ALA A 321 -22.18 0.21 -6.56
CA ALA A 321 -21.33 0.08 -5.38
C ALA A 321 -20.00 -0.66 -5.64
N PRO A 322 -19.98 -1.82 -6.33
CA PRO A 322 -18.75 -2.45 -6.75
C PRO A 322 -17.87 -1.53 -7.61
N ALA A 323 -18.46 -0.78 -8.55
CA ALA A 323 -17.73 0.11 -9.45
C ALA A 323 -17.04 1.27 -8.71
N VAL A 324 -17.72 1.89 -7.74
CA VAL A 324 -17.14 2.94 -6.89
C VAL A 324 -16.07 2.38 -5.94
N PHE A 325 -16.30 1.21 -5.32
CA PHE A 325 -15.29 0.59 -4.45
C PHE A 325 -14.04 0.17 -5.24
N LYS A 326 -14.19 -0.22 -6.51
CA LYS A 326 -13.08 -0.52 -7.42
C LYS A 326 -12.14 0.67 -7.61
N LEU A 327 -12.61 1.92 -7.47
CA LEU A 327 -11.73 3.10 -7.48
C LEU A 327 -10.65 3.04 -6.39
N TYR A 328 -10.89 2.35 -5.28
CA TYR A 328 -9.96 2.27 -4.15
C TYR A 328 -9.34 0.90 -3.95
N LEU A 329 -10.06 -0.16 -4.33
CA LEU A 329 -9.63 -1.54 -4.08
C LEU A 329 -9.15 -2.25 -5.36
N GLY A 330 -9.42 -1.67 -6.54
CA GLY A 330 -9.02 -2.22 -7.84
C GLY A 330 -7.52 -2.19 -8.09
N ALA A 331 -7.12 -2.60 -9.30
CA ALA A 331 -5.70 -2.71 -9.69
C ALA A 331 -4.97 -1.35 -9.78
N SER A 332 -5.70 -0.25 -9.96
CA SER A 332 -5.15 1.10 -10.04
C SER A 332 -5.92 2.03 -9.10
N PRO A 333 -5.69 1.92 -7.79
CA PRO A 333 -6.48 2.64 -6.80
C PRO A 333 -6.15 4.14 -6.81
N VAL A 334 -7.16 4.97 -6.56
CA VAL A 334 -7.00 6.43 -6.41
C VAL A 334 -6.21 6.81 -5.14
N SER A 335 -6.03 5.86 -4.23
CA SER A 335 -5.14 5.95 -3.07
C SER A 335 -4.57 4.55 -2.77
N GLN A 336 -3.30 4.36 -3.12
CA GLN A 336 -2.56 3.16 -2.71
C GLN A 336 -2.42 3.06 -1.19
N PRO A 337 -2.08 4.16 -0.44
CA PRO A 337 -2.00 4.10 1.01
C PRO A 337 -3.28 3.59 1.69
N ALA A 338 -4.45 4.04 1.21
CA ALA A 338 -5.72 3.56 1.74
C ALA A 338 -5.92 2.06 1.46
N LYS A 339 -5.63 1.60 0.24
CA LYS A 339 -5.75 0.18 -0.13
C LYS A 339 -4.86 -0.70 0.76
N ASP A 340 -3.62 -0.29 0.97
CA ASP A 340 -2.66 -1.02 1.80
C ASP A 340 -3.13 -1.08 3.26
N ALA A 341 -3.57 0.04 3.81
CA ALA A 341 -4.12 0.12 5.16
C ALA A 341 -5.39 -0.75 5.31
N PHE A 342 -6.26 -0.79 4.32
CA PHE A 342 -7.44 -1.67 4.35
C PHE A 342 -7.04 -3.15 4.35
N GLY A 343 -6.05 -3.53 3.52
CA GLY A 343 -5.57 -4.91 3.44
C GLY A 343 -4.91 -5.37 4.75
N ALA A 344 -4.03 -4.54 5.32
CA ALA A 344 -3.38 -4.83 6.60
C ALA A 344 -4.40 -4.85 7.75
N GLY A 345 -5.34 -3.91 7.73
CA GLY A 345 -6.39 -3.73 8.73
C GLY A 345 -7.34 -4.91 8.89
N VAL A 346 -7.46 -5.78 7.88
CA VAL A 346 -8.28 -7.01 7.95
C VAL A 346 -7.89 -7.88 9.14
N GLN A 347 -6.62 -7.85 9.58
CA GLN A 347 -6.18 -8.64 10.73
C GLN A 347 -6.86 -8.21 12.04
N THR A 348 -7.25 -6.94 12.16
CA THR A 348 -7.95 -6.39 13.34
C THR A 348 -9.36 -6.97 13.53
N LEU A 349 -9.91 -7.64 12.50
CA LEU A 349 -11.21 -8.28 12.55
C LEU A 349 -11.21 -9.57 13.38
N PHE A 350 -10.04 -10.18 13.61
CA PHE A 350 -9.90 -11.49 14.26
C PHE A 350 -9.41 -11.44 15.71
N GLY A 351 -9.15 -10.24 16.22
CA GLY A 351 -8.83 -9.97 17.62
C GLY A 351 -10.02 -9.50 18.44
#